data_AF-A0A1G6Y4S7-F1
#
_entry.id   AF-A0A1G6Y4S7-F1
#
_cell.length_a   1.000
_cell.length_b   1.000
_cell.length_c   1.000
_cell.angle_alpha   90.00
_cell.angle_beta   90.00
_cell.angle_gamma   90.00
#
_symmetry.space_group_name_H-M   'P 1'
#
loop_
_entity.id
_entity.type
_entity.pdbx_description
1 polymer ?
#
loop_
_entity_poly.entity_id
_entity_poly.type
_entity_poly.pdbx_seq_one_letter_code
_entity_poly.pdbx_strand_id
1 'polypeptide(L)'
;MLRRVVLAAVLGVLAWMGPGQAQSSDPSFRIVNNTPNVVNEVYASPSNERSWGQDRLGNEVIAPGASWIVRLPSDGNCNFDVRIVYQGGTAEERRNLNTCNMTDLVLGQPSGPAPRTAPRNQPGSTQQGNPSFNLVNQSGRVIEELYASPSSQQNWGPDRLGEDVVQPGATYPVRLPQGECTYDLRIVFSGGQAQERRNVNACAVTNYTVR
;
A
#
# COMPACT_ATOMS: atom_id res chain seq x y z
N MET A 1 -11.49 75.45 33.54
CA MET A 1 -10.43 74.73 32.80
C MET A 1 -10.65 73.24 33.01
N LEU A 2 -11.13 72.52 32.00
CA LEU A 2 -11.40 71.07 32.07
C LEU A 2 -10.09 70.28 31.89
N ARG A 3 -9.78 69.35 32.79
CA ARG A 3 -8.80 68.28 32.54
C ARG A 3 -9.43 66.93 32.86
N ARG A 4 -9.52 66.12 31.80
CA ARG A 4 -9.97 64.73 31.78
C ARG A 4 -8.86 63.79 32.30
N VAL A 5 -9.26 62.54 32.56
CA VAL A 5 -8.65 61.25 32.10
C VAL A 5 -8.65 60.23 33.25
N VAL A 6 -9.67 59.34 33.32
CA VAL A 6 -9.79 57.96 32.78
C VAL A 6 -9.34 56.88 33.78
N LEU A 7 -10.29 55.98 34.09
CA LEU A 7 -10.16 54.74 34.86
C LEU A 7 -9.22 53.73 34.18
N ALA A 8 -8.43 53.00 34.96
CA ALA A 8 -7.78 51.76 34.53
C ALA A 8 -8.29 50.58 35.37
N ALA A 9 -9.09 49.71 34.77
CA ALA A 9 -9.50 48.42 35.33
C ALA A 9 -8.57 47.33 34.75
N VAL A 10 -7.84 46.63 35.60
CA VAL A 10 -6.96 45.51 35.21
C VAL A 10 -7.76 44.21 35.34
N LEU A 11 -8.10 43.61 34.20
CA LEU A 11 -8.68 42.27 34.10
C LEU A 11 -7.54 41.23 34.01
N GLY A 12 -7.44 40.38 35.02
CA GLY A 12 -6.51 39.24 35.05
C GLY A 12 -6.98 38.12 34.14
N VAL A 13 -6.12 37.70 33.20
CA VAL A 13 -6.37 36.57 32.28
C VAL A 13 -5.88 35.28 32.95
N LEU A 14 -6.81 34.35 33.22
CA LEU A 14 -6.51 32.97 33.61
C LEU A 14 -6.07 32.18 32.37
N ALA A 15 -4.78 31.83 32.28
CA ALA A 15 -4.27 30.95 31.24
C ALA A 15 -4.63 29.49 31.56
N TRP A 16 -5.57 28.92 30.80
CA TRP A 16 -5.90 27.49 30.85
C TRP A 16 -4.80 26.73 30.10
N MET A 17 -3.88 26.09 30.84
CA MET A 17 -2.98 25.08 30.27
C MET A 17 -3.82 23.83 29.98
N GLY A 18 -4.30 23.72 28.74
CA GLY A 18 -4.89 22.48 28.25
C GLY A 18 -3.86 21.35 28.25
N PRO A 19 -4.27 20.09 28.48
CA PRO A 19 -3.36 18.96 28.39
C PRO A 19 -2.80 18.88 26.97
N GLY A 20 -1.47 19.04 26.85
CA GLY A 20 -0.78 18.74 25.60
C GLY A 20 -0.95 17.26 25.31
N GLN A 21 -1.69 16.92 24.25
CA GLN A 21 -1.71 15.55 23.78
C GLN A 21 -0.29 15.22 23.32
N ALA A 22 0.40 14.36 24.06
CA ALA A 22 1.59 13.69 23.55
C ALA A 22 1.12 12.88 22.33
N GLN A 23 1.34 13.43 21.13
CA GLN A 23 1.18 12.69 19.89
C GLN A 23 2.29 11.64 19.87
N SER A 24 2.06 10.51 20.55
CA SER A 24 2.91 9.33 20.39
C SER A 24 2.70 8.83 18.98
N SER A 25 3.63 9.18 18.11
CA SER A 25 3.76 8.61 16.78
C SER A 25 4.48 7.28 16.93
N ASP A 26 3.73 6.21 17.19
CA ASP A 26 4.27 4.84 17.25
C ASP A 26 4.94 4.51 15.90
N PRO A 27 6.27 4.27 15.87
CA PRO A 27 6.97 3.93 14.64
C PRO A 27 6.84 2.45 14.27
N SER A 28 6.12 1.64 15.05
CA SER A 28 5.91 0.22 14.75
C SER A 28 5.11 0.02 13.47
N PHE A 29 5.50 -0.94 12.65
CA PHE A 29 4.84 -1.26 11.38
C PHE A 29 4.80 -2.78 11.16
N ARG A 30 3.93 -3.24 10.26
CA ARG A 30 3.79 -4.65 9.87
C ARG A 30 4.57 -4.92 8.59
N ILE A 31 5.37 -5.98 8.57
CA ILE A 31 5.92 -6.54 7.35
C ILE A 31 4.94 -7.56 6.78
N VAL A 32 4.68 -7.50 5.47
CA VAL A 32 3.87 -8.48 4.75
C VAL A 32 4.75 -9.14 3.69
N ASN A 33 5.02 -10.44 3.83
CA ASN A 33 5.85 -11.16 2.89
C ASN A 33 5.03 -11.64 1.68
N ASN A 34 5.00 -10.84 0.60
CA ASN A 34 4.36 -11.23 -0.66
C ASN A 34 5.39 -11.76 -1.68
N THR A 35 6.54 -12.25 -1.20
CA THR A 35 7.55 -12.94 -2.01
C THR A 35 7.39 -14.46 -1.88
N PRO A 36 7.93 -15.26 -2.80
CA PRO A 36 7.96 -16.72 -2.66
C PRO A 36 9.01 -17.22 -1.66
N ASN A 37 9.82 -16.34 -1.06
CA ASN A 37 10.94 -16.71 -0.20
C ASN A 37 10.58 -16.50 1.28
N VAL A 38 11.03 -17.38 2.17
CA VAL A 38 10.91 -17.17 3.62
C VAL A 38 11.82 -16.01 4.04
N VAL A 39 11.35 -15.14 4.93
CA VAL A 39 12.18 -14.12 5.59
C VAL A 39 12.72 -14.70 6.88
N ASN A 40 14.05 -14.75 7.00
CA ASN A 40 14.75 -15.28 8.17
C ASN A 40 15.11 -14.19 9.18
N GLU A 41 15.42 -12.97 8.72
CA GLU A 41 15.85 -11.89 9.60
C GLU A 41 15.28 -10.56 9.13
N VAL A 42 14.93 -9.71 10.09
CA VAL A 42 14.47 -8.34 9.87
C VAL A 42 15.23 -7.41 10.80
N TYR A 43 15.89 -6.41 10.23
CA TYR A 43 16.54 -5.35 10.99
C TYR A 43 15.84 -4.02 10.74
N ALA A 44 15.77 -3.20 11.77
CA ALA A 44 15.24 -1.84 11.70
C ALA A 44 16.03 -0.94 12.65
N SER A 45 16.71 0.05 12.08
CA SER A 45 17.55 1.02 12.79
C SER A 45 17.21 2.44 12.33
N PRO A 46 17.37 3.47 13.19
CA PRO A 46 17.28 4.86 12.76
C PRO A 46 18.18 5.13 11.54
N SER A 47 17.70 5.90 10.55
CA SER A 47 18.45 6.11 9.29
C SER A 47 19.77 6.88 9.45
N ASN A 48 19.99 7.50 10.61
CA ASN A 48 21.26 8.13 10.97
C ASN A 48 22.27 7.17 11.63
N GLU A 49 21.88 5.92 11.91
CA GLU A 49 22.76 4.90 12.44
C GLU A 49 23.40 4.07 11.32
N ARG A 50 24.67 3.67 11.53
CA ARG A 50 25.40 2.82 10.58
C ARG A 50 25.26 1.32 10.87
N SER A 51 24.83 0.97 12.07
CA SER A 51 24.66 -0.41 12.53
C SER A 51 23.19 -0.79 12.48
N TRP A 52 22.89 -1.99 11.99
CA TRP A 52 21.53 -2.52 11.91
C TRP A 52 20.93 -2.91 13.27
N GLY A 53 21.77 -3.10 14.29
CA GLY A 53 21.34 -3.58 15.60
C GLY A 53 20.95 -5.07 15.59
N GLN A 54 20.01 -5.43 16.46
CA GLN A 54 19.54 -6.81 16.63
C GLN A 54 18.42 -7.15 15.63
N ASP A 55 18.35 -8.42 15.26
CA ASP A 55 17.22 -8.97 14.53
C ASP A 55 15.92 -8.81 15.33
N ARG A 56 14.85 -8.46 14.61
CA ARG A 56 13.51 -8.18 15.15
C ARG A 56 12.58 -9.41 15.09
N LEU A 57 13.02 -10.52 14.49
CA LEU A 57 12.28 -11.78 14.45
C LEU A 57 12.70 -12.75 15.58
N GLY A 58 13.97 -12.73 15.99
CA GLY A 58 14.49 -13.64 16.99
C GLY A 58 14.59 -15.06 16.42
N ASN A 59 13.77 -15.99 16.93
CA ASN A 59 13.72 -17.36 16.43
C ASN A 59 12.57 -17.61 15.43
N GLU A 60 11.78 -16.58 15.13
CA GLU A 60 10.63 -16.65 14.24
C GLU A 60 11.01 -16.36 12.78
N VAL A 61 10.14 -16.72 11.85
CA VAL A 61 10.32 -16.43 10.41
C VAL A 61 9.03 -15.93 9.80
N ILE A 62 9.11 -15.17 8.70
CA ILE A 62 7.93 -14.75 7.93
C ILE A 62 7.84 -15.60 6.66
N ALA A 63 7.00 -16.64 6.68
CA ALA A 63 6.74 -17.46 5.51
C ALA A 63 6.10 -16.64 4.36
N PRO A 64 6.15 -17.13 3.11
CA PRO A 64 5.37 -16.56 2.00
C PRO A 64 3.88 -16.40 2.39
N GLY A 65 3.33 -15.22 2.16
CA GLY A 65 1.95 -14.85 2.52
C GLY A 65 1.73 -14.48 3.99
N ALA A 66 2.72 -14.68 4.87
CA ALA A 66 2.61 -14.33 6.28
C ALA A 66 2.97 -12.85 6.55
N SER A 67 2.71 -12.41 7.78
CA SER A 67 3.03 -11.05 8.23
C SER A 67 3.55 -11.02 9.66
N TRP A 68 4.32 -9.98 10.00
CA TRP A 68 4.93 -9.80 11.31
C TRP A 68 4.92 -8.34 11.74
N ILE A 69 4.69 -8.07 13.02
CA ILE A 69 4.73 -6.70 13.56
C ILE A 69 6.14 -6.41 14.09
N VAL A 70 6.83 -5.47 13.44
CA VAL A 70 8.10 -4.92 13.90
C VAL A 70 7.79 -3.83 14.94
N ARG A 71 8.15 -4.11 16.20
CA ARG A 71 7.98 -3.15 17.30
C ARG A 71 9.22 -2.30 17.45
N LEU A 72 9.04 -0.97 17.45
CA LEU A 72 10.12 0.00 17.57
C LEU A 72 9.91 0.89 18.82
N PRO A 73 10.98 1.42 19.43
CA PRO A 73 10.86 2.36 20.53
C PRO A 73 10.07 3.60 20.11
N SER A 74 9.11 4.04 20.94
CA SER A 74 8.33 5.26 20.70
C SER A 74 9.02 6.46 21.36
N ASP A 75 10.25 6.74 20.93
CA ASP A 75 11.10 7.84 21.43
C ASP A 75 10.96 9.14 20.62
N GLY A 76 10.05 9.14 19.63
CA GLY A 76 9.79 10.26 18.73
C GLY A 76 10.59 10.21 17.42
N ASN A 77 11.47 9.22 17.22
CA ASN A 77 12.06 8.99 15.91
C ASN A 77 11.07 8.30 14.96
N CYS A 78 11.01 8.77 13.72
CA CYS A 78 10.14 8.21 12.68
C CYS A 78 10.90 7.74 11.44
N ASN A 79 12.17 8.13 11.27
CA ASN A 79 12.94 7.81 10.08
C ASN A 79 13.83 6.58 10.33
N PHE A 80 13.52 5.48 9.64
CA PHE A 80 14.21 4.20 9.81
C PHE A 80 14.66 3.62 8.47
N ASP A 81 15.75 2.88 8.54
CA ASP A 81 16.17 1.96 7.51
C ASP A 81 15.75 0.54 7.91
N VAL A 82 15.31 -0.25 6.94
CA VAL A 82 14.90 -1.65 7.14
C VAL A 82 15.70 -2.55 6.23
N ARG A 83 16.25 -3.63 6.79
CA ARG A 83 16.95 -4.68 6.04
C ARG A 83 16.23 -6.00 6.26
N ILE A 84 15.96 -6.70 5.16
CA ILE A 84 15.26 -7.98 5.13
C ILE A 84 16.21 -9.02 4.58
N VAL A 85 16.43 -10.11 5.31
CA VAL A 85 17.26 -11.24 4.87
C VAL A 85 16.36 -12.44 4.62
N TYR A 86 16.37 -12.93 3.39
CA TYR A 86 15.61 -14.09 2.95
C TYR A 86 16.37 -15.39 3.22
N GLN A 87 15.63 -16.49 3.21
CA GLN A 87 16.20 -17.84 3.14
C GLN A 87 17.20 -17.93 1.97
N GLY A 88 18.40 -18.44 2.25
CA GLY A 88 19.50 -18.47 1.29
C GLY A 88 20.45 -17.27 1.37
N GLY A 89 20.17 -16.28 2.24
CA GLY A 89 21.08 -15.18 2.56
C GLY A 89 21.00 -13.94 1.67
N THR A 90 20.15 -13.97 0.63
CA THR A 90 19.84 -12.77 -0.15
C THR A 90 19.18 -11.72 0.73
N ALA A 91 19.61 -10.46 0.62
CA ALA A 91 19.05 -9.37 1.41
C ALA A 91 18.58 -8.21 0.54
N GLU A 92 17.53 -7.53 0.97
CA GLU A 92 17.11 -6.25 0.44
C GLU A 92 17.04 -5.18 1.52
N GLU A 93 17.21 -3.92 1.13
CA GLU A 93 17.19 -2.78 2.03
C GLU A 93 16.17 -1.75 1.55
N ARG A 94 15.54 -1.09 2.52
CA ARG A 94 14.63 0.04 2.32
C ARG A 94 15.13 1.17 3.22
N ARG A 95 15.55 2.27 2.60
CA ARG A 95 16.22 3.38 3.30
C ARG A 95 15.29 4.58 3.44
N ASN A 96 15.47 5.35 4.51
CA ASN A 96 14.75 6.59 4.80
C ASN A 96 13.21 6.44 4.82
N LEU A 97 12.72 5.38 5.47
CA LEU A 97 11.29 5.16 5.64
C LEU A 97 10.75 6.01 6.79
N ASN A 98 9.71 6.79 6.50
CA ASN A 98 8.92 7.44 7.55
C ASN A 98 7.90 6.45 8.13
N THR A 99 8.35 5.68 9.12
CA THR A 99 7.61 4.59 9.77
C THR A 99 6.33 5.06 10.48
N CYS A 100 6.34 6.24 11.10
CA CYS A 100 5.17 6.83 11.74
C CYS A 100 4.01 7.12 10.77
N ASN A 101 4.30 7.21 9.46
CA ASN A 101 3.31 7.46 8.41
C ASN A 101 3.03 6.22 7.55
N MET A 102 3.44 5.03 7.98
CA MET A 102 3.16 3.78 7.29
C MET A 102 2.69 2.73 8.28
N THR A 103 1.72 1.93 7.85
CA THR A 103 1.26 0.77 8.63
C THR A 103 1.96 -0.49 8.18
N ASP A 104 2.22 -0.63 6.87
CA ASP A 104 2.70 -1.85 6.26
C ASP A 104 3.92 -1.62 5.38
N LEU A 105 4.91 -2.51 5.48
CA LEU A 105 6.00 -2.70 4.54
C LEU A 105 5.78 -4.02 3.78
N VAL A 106 5.35 -3.92 2.53
CA VAL A 106 5.05 -5.09 1.70
C VAL A 106 6.28 -5.49 0.88
N LEU A 107 6.73 -6.73 1.05
CA LEU A 107 7.86 -7.30 0.31
C LEU A 107 7.37 -7.86 -1.02
N GLY A 108 8.19 -7.81 -2.07
CA GLY A 108 7.79 -8.31 -3.41
C GLY A 108 6.96 -7.33 -4.26
N GLN A 109 6.88 -6.06 -3.85
CA GLN A 109 6.45 -4.93 -4.69
C GLN A 109 7.67 -4.05 -5.01
N PRO A 110 7.78 -3.44 -6.20
CA PRO A 110 8.77 -2.39 -6.43
C PRO A 110 8.53 -1.24 -5.46
N SER A 111 9.55 -0.85 -4.71
CA SER A 111 9.47 0.19 -3.68
C SER A 111 9.07 1.54 -4.26
N GLY A 112 7.82 1.95 -4.03
CA GLY A 112 7.30 3.29 -4.24
C GLY A 112 6.48 3.73 -3.01
N PRO A 113 6.25 5.04 -2.81
CA PRO A 113 5.69 5.54 -1.56
C PRO A 113 4.26 5.05 -1.32
N ALA A 114 3.94 4.73 -0.05
CA ALA A 114 2.65 4.25 0.42
C ALA A 114 1.47 5.21 0.08
N PRO A 115 0.21 4.70 0.07
CA PRO A 115 -0.93 5.40 -0.51
C PRO A 115 -1.46 6.51 0.39
N ARG A 116 -1.54 7.74 -0.14
CA ARG A 116 -2.34 8.81 0.46
C ARG A 116 -3.80 8.59 0.07
N THR A 117 -4.62 8.23 1.05
CA THR A 117 -6.08 8.26 0.95
C THR A 117 -6.57 9.71 0.93
N ALA A 118 -7.00 10.18 -0.24
CA ALA A 118 -7.99 11.24 -0.37
C ALA A 118 -8.72 11.10 -1.72
N PRO A 119 -10.05 11.10 -1.77
CA PRO A 119 -10.78 11.07 -3.03
C PRO A 119 -10.82 12.49 -3.60
N ARG A 120 -10.12 12.71 -4.72
CA ARG A 120 -10.43 13.86 -5.58
C ARG A 120 -10.81 13.34 -6.96
N ASN A 121 -12.10 13.49 -7.27
CA ASN A 121 -12.60 13.51 -8.63
C ASN A 121 -11.78 14.53 -9.43
N GLN A 122 -10.98 14.06 -10.37
CA GLN A 122 -10.39 14.91 -11.39
C GLN A 122 -10.36 14.14 -12.72
N PRO A 123 -11.14 14.56 -13.74
CA PRO A 123 -11.07 13.98 -15.05
C PRO A 123 -9.79 14.48 -15.75
N GLY A 124 -8.99 13.56 -16.28
CA GLY A 124 -7.95 13.88 -17.25
C GLY A 124 -6.50 13.92 -16.77
N SER A 125 -6.13 13.24 -15.68
CA SER A 125 -4.73 12.83 -15.49
C SER A 125 -4.58 11.39 -15.96
N THR A 126 -3.57 11.09 -16.77
CA THR A 126 -2.99 9.75 -16.85
C THR A 126 -2.39 9.47 -15.47
N GLN A 127 -3.26 9.07 -14.56
CA GLN A 127 -2.90 8.72 -13.20
C GLN A 127 -1.89 7.57 -13.34
N GLN A 128 -0.64 7.84 -12.98
CA GLN A 128 0.40 6.84 -12.97
C GLN A 128 0.29 6.12 -11.62
N GLY A 129 -0.09 4.85 -11.65
CA GLY A 129 -0.34 4.06 -10.45
C GLY A 129 -0.18 2.58 -10.70
N ASN A 130 -0.50 1.77 -9.69
CA ASN A 130 -0.55 0.31 -9.80
C ASN A 130 -1.95 -0.11 -10.26
N PRO A 131 -2.13 -0.56 -11.52
CA PRO A 131 -3.44 -0.97 -12.00
C PRO A 131 -3.74 -2.44 -11.65
N SER A 132 -2.88 -3.13 -10.90
CA SER A 132 -3.13 -4.52 -10.47
C SER A 132 -4.31 -4.60 -9.51
N PHE A 133 -5.16 -5.61 -9.70
CA PHE A 133 -6.37 -5.84 -8.90
C PHE A 133 -6.62 -7.34 -8.73
N ASN A 134 -7.53 -7.71 -7.82
CA ASN A 134 -8.03 -9.07 -7.70
C ASN A 134 -9.27 -9.25 -8.60
N LEU A 135 -9.23 -10.23 -9.51
CA LEU A 135 -10.40 -10.65 -10.26
C LEU A 135 -11.23 -11.61 -9.40
N VAL A 136 -12.44 -11.21 -9.04
CA VAL A 136 -13.37 -12.04 -8.25
C VAL A 136 -14.46 -12.56 -9.18
N ASN A 137 -14.53 -13.88 -9.34
CA ASN A 137 -15.57 -14.50 -10.15
C ASN A 137 -16.80 -14.79 -9.28
N GLN A 138 -17.76 -13.86 -9.23
CA GLN A 138 -19.07 -14.09 -8.63
C GLN A 138 -20.12 -14.53 -9.66
N SER A 139 -19.70 -14.85 -10.89
CA SER A 139 -20.59 -15.42 -11.90
C SER A 139 -20.78 -16.92 -11.66
N GLY A 140 -21.76 -17.52 -12.35
CA GLY A 140 -21.96 -18.96 -12.36
C GLY A 140 -21.08 -19.74 -13.35
N ARG A 141 -20.08 -19.10 -13.99
CA ARG A 141 -19.30 -19.67 -15.10
C ARG A 141 -17.80 -19.55 -14.87
N VAL A 142 -17.03 -20.48 -15.41
CA VAL A 142 -15.55 -20.41 -15.38
C VAL A 142 -15.08 -19.27 -16.27
N ILE A 143 -14.13 -18.47 -15.78
CA ILE A 143 -13.38 -17.50 -16.59
C ILE A 143 -12.13 -18.20 -17.09
N GLU A 144 -11.98 -18.32 -18.41
CA GLU A 144 -10.86 -18.98 -19.07
C GLU A 144 -9.77 -17.99 -19.46
N GLU A 145 -10.13 -16.75 -19.80
CA GLU A 145 -9.16 -15.73 -20.21
C GLU A 145 -9.53 -14.37 -19.62
N LEU A 146 -8.50 -13.62 -19.24
CA LEU A 146 -8.60 -12.21 -18.88
C LEU A 146 -7.60 -11.41 -19.71
N TYR A 147 -8.11 -10.50 -20.52
CA TYR A 147 -7.31 -9.50 -21.20
C TYR A 147 -7.46 -8.15 -20.50
N ALA A 148 -6.33 -7.46 -20.34
CA ALA A 148 -6.29 -6.14 -19.74
C ALA A 148 -5.21 -5.30 -20.42
N SER A 149 -5.62 -4.21 -21.06
CA SER A 149 -4.75 -3.25 -21.72
C SER A 149 -5.10 -1.81 -21.31
N PRO A 150 -4.13 -0.88 -21.29
CA PRO A 150 -4.43 0.54 -21.13
C PRO A 150 -5.42 0.98 -22.21
N SER A 151 -6.41 1.82 -21.85
CA SER A 151 -7.44 2.29 -22.79
C SER A 151 -6.87 3.18 -23.91
N SER A 152 -5.62 3.64 -23.78
CA SER A 152 -4.86 4.30 -24.85
C SER A 152 -4.43 3.34 -25.97
N GLN A 153 -4.46 2.02 -25.72
CA GLN A 153 -4.04 0.99 -26.66
C GLN A 153 -5.23 0.37 -27.38
N GLN A 154 -5.08 0.15 -28.70
CA GLN A 154 -6.13 -0.44 -29.53
C GLN A 154 -6.18 -1.97 -29.45
N ASN A 155 -5.11 -2.61 -28.98
CA ASN A 155 -4.98 -4.06 -28.89
C ASN A 155 -5.11 -4.54 -27.43
N TRP A 156 -5.68 -5.72 -27.25
CA TRP A 156 -5.90 -6.34 -25.94
C TRP A 156 -4.63 -6.88 -25.26
N GLY A 157 -3.61 -7.22 -26.05
CA GLY A 157 -2.40 -7.88 -25.57
C GLY A 157 -2.63 -9.36 -25.23
N PRO A 158 -1.69 -9.99 -24.49
CA PRO A 158 -1.80 -11.39 -24.10
C PRO A 158 -2.80 -11.59 -22.96
N ASP A 159 -3.29 -12.83 -22.83
CA ASP A 159 -4.04 -13.28 -21.67
C ASP A 159 -3.21 -13.12 -20.37
N ARG A 160 -3.91 -12.74 -19.30
CA ARG A 160 -3.35 -12.50 -17.96
C ARG A 160 -3.49 -13.70 -17.03
N LEU A 161 -4.23 -14.73 -17.41
CA LEU A 161 -4.37 -15.97 -16.64
C LEU A 161 -3.32 -17.02 -17.07
N GLY A 162 -2.92 -17.03 -18.34
CA GLY A 162 -1.96 -17.98 -18.87
C GLY A 162 -2.59 -19.35 -19.03
N GLU A 163 -2.13 -20.34 -18.26
CA GLU A 163 -2.73 -21.69 -18.24
C GLU A 163 -3.77 -21.85 -17.11
N ASP A 164 -3.89 -20.86 -16.23
CA ASP A 164 -4.83 -20.87 -15.12
C ASP A 164 -6.25 -20.48 -15.55
N VAL A 165 -7.25 -20.86 -14.76
CA VAL A 165 -8.65 -20.44 -14.92
C VAL A 165 -9.25 -19.99 -13.59
N VAL A 166 -10.24 -19.10 -13.62
CA VAL A 166 -10.92 -18.62 -12.40
C VAL A 166 -12.30 -19.27 -12.27
N GLN A 167 -12.40 -20.23 -11.35
CA GLN A 167 -13.64 -20.93 -11.04
C GLN A 167 -14.71 -20.00 -10.44
N PRO A 168 -16.02 -20.32 -10.54
CA PRO A 168 -17.07 -19.64 -9.79
C PRO A 168 -16.74 -19.58 -8.29
N GLY A 169 -16.89 -18.40 -7.69
CA GLY A 169 -16.54 -18.10 -6.30
C GLY A 169 -15.05 -17.85 -6.04
N ALA A 170 -14.17 -18.11 -7.00
CA ALA A 170 -12.73 -17.93 -6.82
C ALA A 170 -12.28 -16.48 -7.03
N THR A 171 -11.08 -16.19 -6.50
CA THR A 171 -10.40 -14.90 -6.68
C THR A 171 -9.02 -15.16 -7.26
N TYR A 172 -8.64 -14.38 -8.27
CA TYR A 172 -7.34 -14.47 -8.93
C TYR A 172 -6.61 -13.12 -8.92
N PRO A 173 -5.34 -13.06 -8.46
CA PRO A 173 -4.59 -11.80 -8.42
C PRO A 173 -4.05 -11.44 -9.81
N VAL A 174 -4.58 -10.38 -10.41
CA VAL A 174 -4.15 -9.88 -11.72
C VAL A 174 -3.00 -8.90 -11.53
N ARG A 175 -1.83 -9.20 -12.12
CA ARG A 175 -0.66 -8.33 -12.08
C ARG A 175 -0.51 -7.60 -13.41
N LEU A 176 -0.54 -6.27 -13.35
CA LEU A 176 -0.42 -5.40 -14.52
C LEU A 176 0.80 -4.49 -14.41
N PRO A 177 1.42 -4.12 -15.55
CA PRO A 177 2.52 -3.15 -15.55
C PRO A 177 2.10 -1.84 -14.88
N GLN A 178 3.02 -1.23 -14.12
CA GLN A 178 2.82 0.12 -13.60
C GLN A 178 2.67 1.09 -14.78
N GLY A 179 1.81 2.10 -14.63
CA GLY A 179 1.55 3.03 -15.73
C GLY A 179 0.18 3.65 -15.61
N GLU A 180 -0.51 3.76 -16.74
CA GLU A 180 -1.86 4.30 -16.82
C GLU A 180 -2.81 3.59 -15.84
N CYS A 181 -3.80 4.31 -15.31
CA CYS A 181 -4.84 3.70 -14.48
C CYS A 181 -6.09 3.32 -15.27
N THR A 182 -6.27 3.89 -16.45
CA THR A 182 -7.45 3.66 -17.28
C THR A 182 -7.20 2.45 -18.17
N TYR A 183 -7.90 1.36 -17.90
CA TYR A 183 -7.76 0.08 -18.57
C TYR A 183 -9.07 -0.37 -19.22
N ASP A 184 -8.94 -1.04 -20.35
CA ASP A 184 -9.99 -1.84 -20.92
C ASP A 184 -9.80 -3.30 -20.50
N LEU A 185 -10.90 -3.96 -20.11
CA LEU A 185 -10.93 -5.35 -19.70
C LEU A 185 -11.80 -6.15 -20.66
N ARG A 186 -11.32 -7.33 -21.07
CA ARG A 186 -12.11 -8.33 -21.79
C ARG A 186 -11.97 -9.67 -21.08
N ILE A 187 -13.10 -10.20 -20.64
CA ILE A 187 -13.19 -11.43 -19.85
C ILE A 187 -13.87 -12.47 -20.72
N VAL A 188 -13.23 -13.60 -20.96
CA VAL A 188 -13.79 -14.71 -21.74
C VAL A 188 -14.16 -15.84 -20.81
N PHE A 189 -15.41 -16.27 -20.88
CA PHE A 189 -15.95 -17.36 -20.10
C PHE A 189 -15.88 -18.67 -20.87
N SER A 190 -15.98 -19.78 -20.15
CA SER A 190 -16.09 -21.12 -20.73
C SER A 190 -17.15 -21.19 -21.82
N GLY A 191 -16.74 -21.62 -23.01
CA GLY A 191 -17.59 -21.62 -24.22
C GLY A 191 -17.45 -20.36 -25.09
N GLY A 192 -16.45 -19.51 -24.84
CA GLY A 192 -16.03 -18.43 -25.73
C GLY A 192 -16.85 -17.14 -25.69
N GLN A 193 -17.85 -17.02 -24.80
CA GLN A 193 -18.57 -15.77 -24.63
C GLN A 193 -17.69 -14.75 -23.90
N ALA A 194 -17.66 -13.52 -24.39
CA ALA A 194 -16.82 -12.47 -23.83
C ALA A 194 -17.64 -11.29 -23.28
N GLN A 195 -17.17 -10.73 -22.17
CA GLN A 195 -17.65 -9.46 -21.61
C GLN A 195 -16.54 -8.42 -21.67
N GLU A 196 -16.83 -7.25 -22.24
CA GLU A 196 -15.92 -6.12 -22.28
C GLU A 196 -16.35 -5.01 -21.31
N ARG A 197 -15.38 -4.36 -20.68
CA ARG A 197 -15.55 -3.09 -19.97
C ARG A 197 -14.44 -2.14 -20.37
N ARG A 198 -14.83 -0.94 -20.77
CA ARG A 198 -13.91 0.10 -21.24
C ARG A 198 -13.71 1.17 -20.17
N ASN A 199 -12.54 1.80 -20.18
CA ASN A 199 -12.20 2.94 -19.32
C ASN A 199 -12.35 2.66 -17.81
N VAL A 200 -12.01 1.46 -17.37
CA VAL A 200 -11.99 1.08 -15.96
C VAL A 200 -10.80 1.78 -15.29
N ASN A 201 -11.05 2.53 -14.22
CA ASN A 201 -9.96 3.05 -13.38
C ASN A 201 -9.42 1.92 -12.48
N ALA A 202 -8.50 1.12 -13.02
CA ALA A 202 -7.96 -0.06 -12.36
C ALA A 202 -7.17 0.27 -11.08
N CYS A 203 -6.52 1.44 -11.01
CA CYS A 203 -5.82 1.87 -9.79
C CYS A 203 -6.77 2.20 -8.62
N ALA A 204 -8.04 2.47 -8.90
CA ALA A 204 -9.06 2.67 -7.88
C ALA A 204 -9.77 1.37 -7.50
N VAL A 205 -9.42 0.24 -8.13
CA VAL A 205 -10.09 -1.05 -7.96
C VAL A 205 -9.17 -2.02 -7.27
N THR A 206 -9.52 -2.42 -6.05
CA THR A 206 -8.83 -3.52 -5.36
C THR A 206 -9.40 -4.88 -5.78
N ASN A 207 -10.72 -4.97 -5.90
CA ASN A 207 -11.42 -6.19 -6.32
C ASN A 207 -12.34 -5.86 -7.49
N TYR A 208 -12.00 -6.38 -8.67
CA TYR A 208 -12.87 -6.32 -9.83
C TYR A 208 -13.77 -7.56 -9.84
N THR A 209 -15.06 -7.35 -9.58
CA THR A 209 -16.02 -8.44 -9.44
C THR A 209 -16.81 -8.67 -10.72
N VAL A 210 -16.72 -9.88 -11.26
CA VAL A 210 -17.52 -10.37 -12.39
C VAL A 210 -18.77 -11.04 -11.84
N ARG A 211 -19.93 -10.73 -12.41
CA ARG A 211 -21.25 -11.27 -12.00
C ARG A 211 -21.97 -11.85 -13.19
#